data_AF-A0A402AIR3-F1
#
_entry.id   AF-A0A402AIR3-F1
#
_cell.length_a   1.000
_cell.length_b   1.000
_cell.length_c   1.000
_cell.angle_alpha   90.00
_cell.angle_beta   90.00
_cell.angle_gamma   90.00
#
_symmetry.space_group_name_H-M   'P 1'
#
loop_
_entity.id
_entity.type
_entity.pdbx_description
1 polymer ?
#
loop_
_entity_poly.entity_id
_entity_poly.type
_entity_poly.pdbx_seq_one_letter_code
_entity_poly.pdbx_strand_id
1 'polypeptide(L)' 'MSKRRRDEDYEYVAVPIIQSDYIEHTDDNPFCYDPTCPCKEDQEQIQRTNEAYQGGLLTGSEATRRVMGRSI' A
#
# COMPACT_ATOMS: atom_id res chain seq x y z
N MET A 1 -53.19 16.69 -17.16
CA MET A 1 -51.77 16.77 -17.56
C MET A 1 -50.91 16.74 -16.31
N SER A 2 -50.34 15.59 -15.96
CA SER A 2 -49.59 15.38 -14.72
C SER A 2 -48.09 15.42 -15.01
N LYS A 3 -47.44 16.56 -14.77
CA LYS A 3 -45.97 16.64 -14.77
C LYS A 3 -45.50 16.56 -13.33
N ARG A 4 -45.33 15.33 -12.81
CA ARG A 4 -44.53 15.10 -11.61
C ARG A 4 -43.06 15.17 -12.02
N ARG A 5 -42.46 16.36 -11.98
CA ARG A 5 -41.00 16.48 -11.90
C ARG A 5 -40.65 16.27 -10.43
N ARG A 6 -40.03 15.15 -10.11
CA ARG A 6 -39.25 15.02 -8.89
C ARG A 6 -37.85 15.46 -9.28
N ASP A 7 -37.55 16.72 -9.00
CA ASP A 7 -36.16 17.13 -8.88
C ASP A 7 -35.70 16.46 -7.58
N GLU A 8 -34.90 15.40 -7.72
CA GLU A 8 -34.28 14.70 -6.58
C GLU A 8 -33.17 15.61 -6.09
N ASP A 9 -33.44 16.34 -5.00
CA ASP A 9 -32.46 17.16 -4.30
C ASP A 9 -31.35 16.25 -3.78
N TYR A 10 -30.27 16.11 -4.57
CA TYR A 10 -29.07 15.38 -4.16
C TYR A 10 -28.37 16.21 -3.09
N GLU A 11 -28.75 15.99 -1.83
CA GLU A 11 -28.12 16.61 -0.68
C GLU A 11 -26.68 16.12 -0.60
N TYR A 12 -25.73 17.02 -0.84
CA TYR A 12 -24.31 16.71 -0.74
C TYR A 12 -23.95 16.49 0.74
N VAL A 13 -23.95 15.23 1.16
CA VAL A 13 -23.44 14.84 2.46
C VAL A 13 -21.91 14.85 2.37
N ALA A 14 -21.29 15.88 2.97
CA ALA A 14 -19.84 15.93 3.10
C ALA A 14 -19.38 14.82 4.05
N VAL A 15 -18.86 13.71 3.50
CA VAL A 15 -18.22 12.66 4.28
C VAL A 15 -16.89 13.23 4.81
N PRO A 16 -16.64 13.26 6.12
CA PRO A 16 -15.39 13.75 6.66
C PRO A 16 -14.25 12.85 6.18
N ILE A 17 -13.24 13.45 5.53
CA ILE A 17 -11.99 12.76 5.21
C ILE A 17 -11.21 12.61 6.51
N ILE A 18 -11.22 11.42 7.10
CA ILE A 18 -10.35 11.08 8.23
C ILE A 18 -8.96 10.87 7.64
N GLN A 19 -8.05 11.80 7.87
CA GLN A 19 -6.62 11.58 7.57
C GLN A 19 -6.14 10.48 8.51
N SER A 20 -5.81 9.30 7.98
CA SER A 20 -5.23 8.23 8.78
C SER A 20 -3.73 8.43 8.87
N ASP A 21 -3.20 8.65 10.08
CA ASP A 21 -1.77 8.71 10.37
C ASP A 21 -1.09 7.31 10.35
N TYR A 22 -1.58 6.39 9.51
CA TYR A 22 -1.03 5.04 9.46
C TYR A 22 0.34 5.07 8.78
N ILE A 23 1.37 4.69 9.52
CA ILE A 23 2.73 4.52 9.00
C ILE A 23 2.75 3.20 8.21
N GLU A 24 2.67 3.30 6.88
CA GLU A 24 2.70 2.13 5.98
C GLU A 24 4.08 1.44 5.89
N HIS A 25 5.14 2.23 6.05
CA HIS A 25 6.53 1.76 5.96
C HIS A 25 7.22 1.94 7.29
N THR A 26 7.73 0.84 7.85
CA THR A 26 8.56 0.84 9.05
C THR A 26 9.92 0.23 8.72
N ASP A 27 10.90 0.40 9.60
CA ASP A 27 12.23 -0.20 9.42
C ASP A 27 12.15 -1.73 9.23
N ASP A 28 11.21 -2.39 9.94
CA ASP A 28 11.00 -3.83 9.84
C ASP A 28 10.18 -4.24 8.60
N ASN A 29 9.30 -3.35 8.12
CA ASN A 29 8.46 -3.55 6.94
C ASN A 29 8.61 -2.38 5.94
N PRO A 30 9.74 -2.32 5.22
CA PRO A 30 10.04 -1.19 4.33
C PRO A 30 9.22 -1.19 3.04
N PHE A 31 8.56 -2.30 2.71
CA PHE A 31 7.75 -2.45 1.50
C PHE A 31 6.27 -2.63 1.85
N CYS A 32 5.38 -1.83 1.25
CA CYS A 32 3.93 -2.02 1.35
C CYS A 32 3.40 -2.93 0.23
N TYR A 33 2.08 -3.18 0.17
CA TYR A 33 1.49 -4.01 -0.89
C TYR A 33 1.18 -3.24 -2.19
N ASP A 34 1.21 -1.89 -2.16
CA ASP A 34 0.89 -1.05 -3.31
C ASP A 34 1.99 -1.16 -4.37
N PRO A 35 1.67 -1.61 -5.60
CA PRO A 35 2.64 -1.75 -6.69
C PRO A 35 3.09 -0.41 -7.27
N THR A 36 2.35 0.68 -7.02
CA THR A 36 2.68 2.04 -7.49
C THR A 36 3.45 2.86 -6.46
N CYS A 37 3.62 2.32 -5.24
CA CYS A 37 4.34 3.00 -4.19
C CYS A 37 5.85 3.06 -4.51
N PRO A 38 6.52 4.22 -4.36
CA PRO A 38 7.94 4.38 -4.65
C PRO A 38 8.85 3.54 -3.74
N CYS A 39 8.32 2.93 -2.65
CA CYS A 39 9.08 1.97 -1.85
C CYS A 39 9.60 0.78 -2.68
N LYS A 40 8.99 0.50 -3.86
CA LYS A 40 9.47 -0.52 -4.81
C LYS A 40 10.76 -0.17 -5.53
N GLU A 41 11.19 1.08 -5.47
CA GLU A 41 12.40 1.58 -6.11
C GLU A 41 13.49 1.92 -5.08
N ASP A 42 13.24 1.68 -3.79
CA ASP A 42 14.21 1.91 -2.72
C ASP A 42 15.38 0.93 -2.85
N GLN A 43 16.44 1.39 -3.52
CA GLN A 43 17.63 0.59 -3.81
C GLN A 43 18.33 0.11 -2.54
N GLU A 44 18.28 0.88 -1.45
CA GLU A 44 18.91 0.50 -0.19
C GLU A 44 18.19 -0.70 0.41
N GLN A 45 16.85 -0.64 0.48
CA GLN A 45 16.05 -1.74 1.04
C GLN A 45 16.04 -2.98 0.14
N ILE A 46 16.08 -2.78 -1.18
CA ILE A 46 16.24 -3.87 -2.16
C ILE A 46 17.59 -4.54 -1.97
N GLN A 47 18.67 -3.77 -1.83
CA GLN A 47 20.00 -4.31 -1.60
C GLN A 47 20.08 -5.09 -0.29
N ARG A 48 19.53 -4.57 0.82
CA ARG A 48 19.44 -5.30 2.11
C ARG A 48 18.69 -6.62 1.97
N THR A 49 17.60 -6.63 1.20
CA THR A 49 16.82 -7.86 0.94
C THR A 49 17.63 -8.86 0.11
N ASN A 50 18.38 -8.40 -0.88
CA ASN A 50 19.27 -9.23 -1.69
C ASN A 50 20.43 -9.81 -0.87
N GLU A 51 21.02 -9.01 0.02
CA GLU A 51 22.07 -9.46 0.94
C GLU A 51 21.54 -10.54 1.89
N ALA A 52 20.33 -10.38 2.43
CA ALA A 52 19.68 -11.40 3.25
C ALA A 52 19.41 -12.70 2.49
N TYR A 53 18.99 -12.61 1.22
CA TYR A 53 18.84 -13.77 0.34
C TYR A 53 20.18 -14.46 0.06
N GLN A 54 21.21 -13.70 -0.31
CA GLN A 54 22.55 -14.23 -0.60
C GLN A 54 23.21 -14.85 0.64
N GLY A 55 22.95 -14.28 1.82
CA GLY A 55 23.39 -14.80 3.10
C GLY A 55 22.59 -16.02 3.60
N GLY A 56 21.56 -16.45 2.88
CA GLY A 56 20.71 -17.60 3.25
C GLY A 56 19.75 -17.33 4.42
N LEU A 57 19.57 -16.06 4.81
CA LEU A 57 18.58 -15.65 5.81
C LEU A 57 17.16 -15.66 5.27
N LEU A 58 17.01 -15.48 3.95
CA LEU A 58 15.75 -15.60 3.23
C LEU A 58 15.90 -16.62 2.10
N THR A 59 14.87 -17.43 1.89
CA THR A 59 14.67 -18.12 0.62
C THR A 59 14.28 -17.10 -0.48
N GLY A 60 14.45 -17.47 -1.75
CA GLY A 60 14.04 -16.59 -2.86
C GLY A 60 12.54 -16.24 -2.83
N SER A 61 11.72 -17.16 -2.32
CA SER A 61 10.28 -16.92 -2.14
C SER A 61 9.97 -15.92 -1.02
N GLU A 62 10.74 -15.94 0.07
CA GLU A 62 10.61 -14.98 1.18
C GLU A 62 11.12 -13.60 0.78
N ALA A 63 12.25 -13.52 0.07
CA ALA A 63 12.75 -12.26 -0.48
C ALA A 63 11.72 -11.61 -1.42
N THR A 64 11.08 -12.41 -2.29
CA THR A 64 10.00 -11.93 -3.17
C THR A 64 8.79 -11.46 -2.37
N ARG A 65 8.35 -12.24 -1.37
CA ARG A 65 7.23 -11.86 -0.50
C ARG A 65 7.53 -10.55 0.24
N ARG A 66 8.75 -10.39 0.78
CA ARG A 66 9.19 -9.16 1.44
C ARG A 66 9.12 -7.95 0.53
N VAL A 67 9.68 -8.02 -0.69
CA VAL A 67 9.62 -6.90 -1.66
C VAL A 67 8.18 -6.61 -2.10
N MET A 68 7.31 -7.61 -2.14
CA MET A 68 5.88 -7.43 -2.40
C MET A 68 5.08 -6.91 -1.19
N GLY A 69 5.72 -6.60 -0.06
CA GLY A 69 5.06 -6.17 1.18
C GLY A 69 4.16 -7.24 1.80
N ARG A 70 4.52 -8.51 1.61
CA ARG A 70 3.83 -9.68 2.19
C ARG A 70 4.65 -10.27 3.32
N SER A 71 3.98 -10.86 4.29
CA SER A 71 4.60 -11.57 5.40
C SER A 71 5.47 -12.74 4.91
N ILE A 72 6.66 -12.86 5.49
CA ILE A 72 7.65 -13.92 5.23
C ILE A 72 7.43 -15.11 6.16
#